data_AF-A0A8S3CP65-F1
#
_entry.id   AF-A0A8S3CP65-F1
#
_cell.length_a   1.000
_cell.length_b   1.000
_cell.length_c   1.000
_cell.angle_alpha   90.00
_cell.angle_beta   90.00
_cell.angle_gamma   90.00
#
_symmetry.space_group_name_H-M   'P 1'
#
loop_
_entity.id
_entity.type
_entity.pdbx_description
1 polymer ?
#
loop_
_entity_poly.entity_id
_entity_poly.type
_entity_poly.pdbx_seq_one_letter_code
_entity_poly.pdbx_strand_id
1 'polypeptide(L)' 'MKEFDLYSLHGQRRFQALRDHLTTSFQLQEKNNMILNSLIVTHSLCEPFVSEANTFEEFLDHLAQMPT' A
#
# COMPACT_ATOMS: atom_id res chain seq x y z
N MET A 1 16.14 28.76 21.86
CA MET A 1 17.17 27.91 21.22
C MET A 1 18.26 28.85 20.70
N LYS A 2 19.52 28.70 21.14
CA LYS A 2 20.60 29.58 20.66
C LYS A 2 20.83 29.30 19.17
N GLU A 3 20.76 30.32 18.33
CA GLU A 3 20.83 30.27 16.85
C GLU A 3 22.12 29.61 16.31
N PHE A 4 23.14 29.46 17.15
CA PHE A 4 24.45 28.92 16.80
C PHE A 4 24.48 27.41 16.52
N ASP A 5 23.44 26.65 16.89
CA ASP A 5 23.49 25.18 16.79
C ASP A 5 22.86 24.62 15.50
N LEU A 6 22.20 25.45 14.68
CA LEU A 6 21.70 25.02 13.36
C LEU A 6 22.82 24.89 12.33
N TYR A 7 23.74 25.86 12.33
CA TYR A 7 24.85 25.92 11.39
C TYR A 7 26.11 25.23 11.91
N SER A 8 26.07 24.69 13.13
CA SER A 8 27.14 23.83 13.65
C SER A 8 27.21 22.53 12.83
N LEU A 9 28.40 21.92 12.75
CA LEU A 9 28.55 20.62 12.06
C LEU A 9 27.58 19.56 12.62
N HIS A 10 27.28 19.65 13.93
CA HIS A 10 26.31 18.77 14.59
C HIS A 10 24.87 19.06 14.16
N GLY A 11 24.48 20.34 14.11
CA GLY A 11 23.20 20.78 13.57
C GLY A 11 22.97 20.32 12.14
N GLN A 12 23.93 20.56 11.26
CA GLN A 12 23.87 20.15 9.85
C GLN A 12 23.69 18.63 9.70
N ARG A 13 24.41 17.82 10.48
CA ARG A 13 24.23 16.36 10.49
C ARG A 13 22.83 15.94 10.94
N ARG A 14 22.27 16.60 11.96
CA ARG A 14 20.90 16.33 12.42
C ARG A 14 19.86 16.73 11.37
N PHE A 15 20.04 17.86 10.71
CA PHE A 15 19.17 18.27 9.59
C PHE A 15 19.25 17.29 8.43
N GLN A 16 20.45 16.83 8.09
CA GLN A 16 20.66 15.84 7.05
C GLN A 16 19.99 14.51 7.40
N ALA A 17 20.20 14.00 8.62
CA ALA A 17 19.55 12.77 9.08
C ALA A 17 18.02 12.89 9.07
N LEU A 18 17.47 14.04 9.49
CA LEU A 18 16.04 14.29 9.45
C LEU A 18 15.51 14.29 8.01
N ARG A 19 16.20 14.99 7.09
CA ARG A 19 15.83 15.02 5.68
C ARG A 19 15.86 13.62 5.08
N ASP A 20 16.93 12.88 5.31
CA ASP A 20 17.11 11.55 4.73
C ASP A 20 16.05 10.57 5.27
N HIS A 21 15.69 10.68 6.57
CA HIS A 21 14.59 9.92 7.16
C HIS A 21 13.23 10.28 6.56
N LEU A 22 12.92 11.57 6.42
CA LEU A 22 11.68 12.02 5.78
C LEU A 22 11.58 11.54 4.33
N THR A 23 12.66 11.68 3.55
CA THR A 23 12.72 11.18 2.17
C THR A 23 12.46 9.67 2.11
N THR A 24 13.09 8.89 2.99
CA THR A 24 12.88 7.44 3.05
C THR A 24 11.43 7.09 3.39
N SER A 25 10.83 7.78 4.37
CA SER A 25 9.43 7.59 4.75
C SER A 25 8.46 7.92 3.61
N PHE A 26 8.70 9.02 2.88
CA PHE A 26 7.89 9.37 1.72
C PHE A 26 7.99 8.32 0.61
N GLN A 27 9.20 7.85 0.31
CA GLN A 27 9.40 6.79 -0.70
C GLN A 27 8.71 5.48 -0.30
N LEU A 28 8.73 5.12 0.99
CA LEU A 28 8.03 3.94 1.48
C LEU A 28 6.51 4.12 1.38
N GLN A 29 6.00 5.31 1.73
CA GLN A 29 4.58 5.63 1.62
C GLN A 29 4.10 5.57 0.16
N GLU A 30 4.84 6.13 -0.78
CA GLU A 30 4.49 6.05 -2.21
C GLU A 30 4.42 4.61 -2.70
N LYS A 31 5.41 3.77 -2.34
CA LYS A 31 5.38 2.35 -2.69
C LYS A 31 4.16 1.63 -2.11
N ASN A 32 3.85 1.88 -0.85
CA ASN A 32 2.68 1.28 -0.20
C ASN A 32 1.39 1.72 -0.88
N ASN A 33 1.28 2.99 -1.26
CA ASN A 33 0.12 3.50 -1.99
C ASN A 33 -0.02 2.85 -3.37
N MET A 34 1.07 2.66 -4.10
CA MET A 34 1.04 1.95 -5.38
C MET A 34 0.54 0.51 -5.24
N ILE A 35 1.05 -0.23 -4.25
CA ILE A 35 0.62 -1.60 -3.98
C ILE A 35 -0.87 -1.64 -3.61
N LEU A 36 -1.29 -0.77 -2.68
CA LEU A 36 -2.68 -0.71 -2.24
C LEU A 36 -3.61 -0.39 -3.41
N ASN A 37 -3.29 0.60 -4.23
CA ASN A 37 -4.08 0.95 -5.41
C ASN A 37 -4.15 -0.22 -6.40
N SER A 38 -3.04 -0.93 -6.62
CA SER A 38 -3.03 -2.12 -7.48
C SER A 38 -3.94 -3.23 -6.94
N LEU A 39 -3.96 -3.45 -5.63
CA LEU A 39 -4.83 -4.45 -5.00
C LEU A 39 -6.30 -4.04 -5.10
N ILE A 40 -6.63 -2.77 -4.85
CA ILE A 40 -8.00 -2.25 -5.00
C ILE A 40 -8.49 -2.46 -6.43
N VAL A 41 -7.68 -2.07 -7.42
CA VAL A 41 -8.05 -2.26 -8.84
C VAL A 41 -8.22 -3.74 -9.17
N THR A 42 -7.30 -4.60 -8.71
CA THR A 42 -7.40 -6.05 -8.95
C THR A 42 -8.68 -6.62 -8.34
N HIS A 43 -9.00 -6.24 -7.10
CA HIS A 43 -10.24 -6.64 -6.44
C HIS A 43 -11.46 -6.20 -7.25
N SER A 44 -11.58 -4.92 -7.60
CA SER A 44 -12.72 -4.39 -8.37
C SER A 44 -12.87 -5.03 -9.76
N LEU A 45 -11.76 -5.44 -10.39
CA LEU A 45 -11.80 -6.16 -11.67
C LEU A 45 -12.21 -7.62 -11.50
N CYS A 46 -11.85 -8.26 -10.39
CA CYS A 46 -12.18 -9.65 -10.11
C CYS A 46 -13.58 -9.83 -9.51
N GLU A 47 -14.06 -8.86 -8.73
CA GLU A 47 -15.36 -8.88 -8.03
C GLU A 47 -16.53 -9.36 -8.91
N PRO A 48 -16.72 -8.92 -10.17
CA PRO A 48 -17.83 -9.38 -11.01
C PRO A 48 -17.74 -10.85 -11.42
N PHE A 49 -16.55 -11.45 -11.35
CA PHE A 49 -16.29 -12.85 -11.70
C PHE A 49 -16.24 -13.76 -10.47
N VAL A 50 -16.26 -13.18 -9.27
CA VAL A 50 -16.37 -13.95 -8.04
C VAL A 50 -17.84 -14.34 -7.88
N SER A 51 -18.10 -15.63 -8.06
CA SER A 51 -19.37 -16.23 -7.64
C SER A 51 -19.27 -16.53 -6.15
N GLU A 52 -19.91 -15.70 -5.33
CA GLU A 52 -20.05 -15.98 -3.91
C GLU A 52 -21.03 -17.15 -3.73
N ALA A 53 -20.61 -18.15 -2.96
CA ALA A 53 -21.46 -19.24 -2.54
C ALA A 53 -21.46 -19.27 -1.00
N ASN A 54 -22.64 -19.16 -0.41
CA ASN A 54 -22.84 -19.11 1.03
C ASN A 54 -22.96 -20.52 1.62
N THR A 55 -23.27 -21.51 0.78
CA THR A 55 -23.31 -22.94 1.15
C THR A 55 -22.52 -23.78 0.16
N PHE A 56 -22.14 -24.98 0.59
CA PHE A 56 -21.44 -25.93 -0.25
C PHE A 56 -22.30 -26.42 -1.43
N GLU A 57 -23.61 -26.58 -1.23
CA GLU A 57 -24.53 -26.91 -2.34
C GLU A 57 -24.60 -25.78 -3.39
N GLU A 58 -24.69 -24.52 -2.95
CA GLU A 58 -24.70 -23.35 -3.84
C GLU A 58 -23.41 -23.27 -4.68
N PHE A 59 -22.26 -23.61 -4.07
CA PHE A 59 -20.98 -23.69 -4.77
C PHE A 59 -20.99 -24.76 -5.87
N LEU A 60 -21.49 -25.98 -5.56
CA LEU A 60 -21.57 -27.07 -6.54
C LEU A 60 -22.50 -26.73 -7.70
N ASP A 61 -23.64 -26.08 -7.42
CA ASP A 61 -24.60 -25.65 -8.44
C ASP A 61 -24.01 -24.57 -9.35
N HIS A 62 -23.31 -23.57 -8.80
CA HIS A 62 -22.61 -22.56 -9.61
C HIS A 62 -21.52 -23.16 -10.49
N LEU A 63 -20.78 -24.15 -9.97
CA LEU A 63 -19.69 -24.81 -10.70
C LEU A 63 -20.23 -25.69 -11.84
N ALA A 64 -21.38 -26.33 -11.64
CA ALA A 64 -22.07 -27.13 -12.68
C ALA A 64 -22.68 -26.26 -13.80
N GLN A 65 -23.01 -24.99 -13.52
CA GLN A 65 -23.60 -24.05 -14.48
C GLN A 65 -22.57 -23.25 -15.29
N MET A 66 -21.28 -23.33 -14.98
CA MET A 66 -20.26 -22.68 -15.79
C MET A 66 -20.16 -23.31 -17.18
N PRO A 67 -20.15 -22.51 -18.27
CA PRO A 67 -19.96 -23.02 -19.62
C PRO A 67 -18.58 -23.69 -19.74
N THR A 68 -18.55 -24.88 -20.36
CA THR A 68 -17.34 -25.67 -20.63
C THR A 68 -16.53 -25.14 -21.81
#